data_AF-A0A498C9W9-F1
#
_entry.id   AF-A0A498C9W9-F1
#
_cell.length_a   1.000
_cell.length_b   1.000
_cell.length_c   1.000
_cell.angle_alpha   90.00
_cell.angle_beta   90.00
_cell.angle_gamma   90.00
#
_symmetry.space_group_name_H-M   'P 1'
#
loop_
_entity.id
_entity.type
_entity.pdbx_description
1 polymer ?
#
loop_
_entity_poly.entity_id
_entity_poly.type
_entity_poly.pdbx_seq_one_letter_code
_entity_poly.pdbx_strand_id
1 'polypeptide(L)'
;MFHSIHPLDVDVPDIDPDFSAPWLQGVQVIASYVLATALIVLLIMLILAGCSLAFRGLASDRMRTWAGENIMWIFIACAVVGAASGLFQWFINFDFGF
;
A
#
# COMPACT_ATOMS: atom_id res chain seq x y z
N MET A 1 15.12 57.20 -28.01
CA MET A 1 14.00 56.77 -27.14
C MET A 1 14.41 55.41 -26.60
N PHE A 2 14.89 55.36 -25.35
CA PHE A 2 15.46 54.15 -24.77
C PHE A 2 14.34 53.26 -24.24
N HIS A 3 14.30 52.01 -24.71
CA HIS A 3 13.35 51.00 -24.25
C HIS A 3 13.90 50.39 -22.96
N SER A 4 13.36 50.79 -21.81
CA SER A 4 13.72 50.23 -20.51
C SER A 4 13.03 48.88 -20.35
N ILE A 5 13.78 47.80 -20.53
CA ILE A 5 13.33 46.42 -20.29
C ILE A 5 13.14 46.27 -18.79
N HIS A 6 11.92 46.00 -18.34
CA HIS A 6 11.64 45.81 -16.91
C HIS A 6 11.96 44.35 -16.54
N PRO A 7 12.55 44.08 -15.36
CA PRO A 7 12.89 42.70 -14.93
C PRO A 7 11.69 41.75 -14.77
N LEU A 8 10.46 42.25 -14.99
CA LEU A 8 9.21 41.49 -14.96
C LEU A 8 8.80 40.95 -16.34
N ASP A 9 9.54 41.26 -17.42
CA ASP A 9 9.26 40.79 -18.78
C ASP A 9 9.88 39.41 -19.08
N VAL A 10 10.22 38.62 -18.05
CA VAL A 10 10.62 37.22 -18.22
C VAL A 10 9.40 36.36 -17.92
N ASP A 11 8.70 35.95 -18.98
CA ASP A 11 7.67 34.91 -18.95
C ASP A 11 8.36 33.59 -18.58
N VAL A 12 8.52 33.34 -17.28
CA VAL A 12 9.00 32.04 -16.79
C VAL A 12 7.83 31.08 -16.98
N PRO A 13 7.93 30.07 -17.86
CA PRO A 13 6.86 29.09 -18.00
C PRO A 13 6.64 28.42 -16.63
N ASP A 14 5.39 28.34 -16.20
CA ASP A 14 5.02 27.65 -14.96
C ASP A 14 5.56 26.21 -15.03
N ILE A 15 6.59 25.92 -14.24
CA ILE A 15 7.10 24.56 -14.07
C ILE A 15 6.16 23.89 -13.08
N ASP A 16 5.08 23.32 -13.60
CA ASP A 16 4.29 22.36 -12.83
C ASP A 16 5.09 21.05 -12.71
N PRO A 17 5.19 20.47 -11.50
CA PRO A 17 5.75 19.15 -11.36
C PRO A 17 4.83 18.12 -12.03
N ASP A 18 5.26 17.61 -13.19
CA ASP A 18 4.52 16.59 -13.95
C ASP A 18 4.62 15.22 -13.25
N PHE A 19 3.65 14.93 -12.38
CA PHE A 19 3.48 13.64 -11.71
C PHE A 19 2.72 12.61 -12.57
N SER A 20 2.34 12.97 -13.81
CA SER A 20 1.71 12.08 -14.78
C SER A 20 2.73 11.27 -15.59
N ALA A 21 4.02 11.43 -15.27
CA ALA A 21 5.10 10.77 -15.98
C ALA A 21 4.91 9.23 -15.98
N PRO A 22 4.99 8.55 -17.15
CA PRO A 22 4.68 7.12 -17.30
C PRO A 22 5.46 6.17 -16.38
N TRP A 23 6.63 6.59 -15.90
CA TRP A 23 7.45 5.82 -14.98
C TRP A 23 6.84 5.74 -13.57
N LEU A 24 6.12 6.78 -13.13
CA LEU A 24 5.48 6.85 -11.82
C LEU A 24 4.28 5.89 -11.77
N GLN A 25 3.54 5.82 -12.87
CA GLN A 25 2.48 4.83 -13.08
C GLN A 25 3.03 3.40 -13.06
N GLY A 26 4.20 3.15 -13.67
CA GLY A 26 4.88 1.85 -13.61
C GLY A 26 5.24 1.42 -12.18
N VAL A 27 5.73 2.36 -11.35
CA VAL A 27 6.06 2.09 -9.94
C VAL A 27 4.80 1.80 -9.12
N GLN A 28 3.69 2.50 -9.38
CA GLN A 28 2.40 2.23 -8.73
C GLN A 28 1.90 0.81 -9.01
N VAL A 29 2.01 0.34 -10.27
CA VAL A 29 1.63 -1.02 -10.65
C VAL A 29 2.47 -2.06 -9.90
N ILE A 30 3.79 -1.90 -9.86
CA ILE A 30 4.68 -2.83 -9.14
C ILE A 30 4.36 -2.83 -7.64
N ALA A 31 4.19 -1.66 -7.03
CA ALA A 31 3.84 -1.54 -5.62
C ALA A 31 2.49 -2.22 -5.30
N SER A 32 1.49 -2.08 -6.18
CA SER A 32 0.20 -2.74 -6.03
C SER A 32 0.30 -4.27 -6.06
N TYR A 33 1.14 -4.83 -6.94
CA TYR A 33 1.36 -6.28 -6.99
C TYR A 33 2.05 -6.83 -5.74
N VAL A 34 3.00 -6.08 -5.18
CA VAL A 34 3.68 -6.48 -3.94
C VAL A 34 2.70 -6.45 -2.76
N LEU A 35 1.91 -5.39 -2.63
CA LEU A 35 0.90 -5.27 -1.58
C LEU A 35 -0.19 -6.32 -1.70
N ALA A 36 -0.69 -6.60 -2.92
CA ALA A 36 -1.67 -7.64 -3.18
C ALA A 36 -1.12 -9.03 -2.79
N THR A 37 0.13 -9.32 -3.14
CA THR A 37 0.79 -10.58 -2.78
C THR A 37 0.95 -10.72 -1.26
N ALA A 38 1.37 -9.66 -0.58
CA ALA A 38 1.50 -9.64 0.88
C ALA A 38 0.16 -9.89 1.58
N LEU A 39 -0.93 -9.29 1.09
CA LEU A 39 -2.28 -9.51 1.61
C LEU A 39 -2.75 -10.95 1.46
N ILE A 40 -2.52 -11.57 0.30
CA ILE A 40 -2.90 -12.97 0.06
C ILE A 40 -2.18 -13.90 1.03
N VAL A 41 -0.87 -13.70 1.23
CA VAL A 41 -0.08 -14.52 2.17
C VAL A 41 -0.57 -14.36 3.61
N LEU A 42 -0.81 -13.13 4.05
CA LEU A 42 -1.33 -12.86 5.40
C LEU A 42 -2.73 -13.44 5.60
N LEU A 43 -3.59 -13.37 4.59
CA LEU A 43 -4.93 -13.95 4.62
C LEU A 43 -4.88 -15.46 4.76
N ILE A 44 -3.98 -16.15 4.04
CA ILE A 44 -3.78 -17.59 4.20
C ILE A 44 -3.30 -17.92 5.62
N MET A 45 -2.35 -17.16 6.16
CA MET A 45 -1.88 -17.36 7.55
C MET A 45 -3.00 -17.16 8.57
N LEU A 46 -3.86 -16.17 8.38
CA LEU A 46 -4.98 -15.88 9.26
C LEU A 46 -6.05 -16.98 9.21
N ILE A 47 -6.35 -17.52 8.02
CA ILE A 47 -7.24 -18.68 7.85
C ILE A 47 -6.67 -19.90 8.57
N LEU A 48 -5.38 -20.22 8.39
CA LEU A 48 -4.76 -21.36 9.05
C LEU A 48 -4.77 -21.22 10.59
N ALA A 49 -4.45 -20.02 11.10
CA ALA A 49 -4.52 -19.74 12.53
C ALA A 49 -5.96 -19.87 13.05
N GLY A 50 -6.95 -19.29 12.36
CA GLY A 50 -8.37 -19.39 12.70
C GLY A 50 -8.90 -20.83 12.68
N CYS A 51 -8.60 -21.58 11.62
CA CYS A 51 -8.97 -23.00 11.50
C CYS A 51 -8.33 -23.85 12.61
N SER A 52 -7.07 -23.60 12.95
CA SER A 52 -6.36 -24.35 13.98
C SER A 52 -6.94 -24.13 15.39
N LEU A 53 -7.51 -22.96 15.66
CA LEU A 53 -8.17 -22.64 16.92
C LEU A 53 -9.61 -23.14 16.95
N ALA A 54 -10.34 -23.05 15.82
CA ALA A 54 -11.72 -23.48 15.69
C ALA A 54 -11.87 -25.03 15.75
N PHE A 55 -10.98 -25.77 15.08
CA PHE A 55 -11.05 -27.23 15.02
C PHE A 55 -10.11 -27.88 16.04
N ARG A 56 -10.54 -27.88 17.30
CA ARG A 56 -9.80 -28.41 18.46
C ARG A 56 -9.50 -29.92 18.42
N GLY A 57 -10.07 -30.69 17.47
CA GLY A 57 -9.93 -32.14 17.36
C GLY A 57 -9.10 -32.65 16.17
N LEU A 58 -8.70 -31.78 15.22
CA LEU A 58 -7.97 -32.17 14.00
C LEU A 58 -6.57 -31.53 13.87
N ALA A 59 -6.27 -30.50 14.67
CA ALA A 59 -5.00 -29.78 14.63
C ALA A 59 -4.00 -30.35 15.66
N SER A 60 -2.76 -30.58 15.24
CA SER A 60 -1.69 -31.06 16.14
C SER A 60 -1.37 -30.01 17.23
N ASP A 61 -1.05 -30.47 18.44
CA ASP A 61 -0.81 -29.58 19.60
C ASP A 61 0.21 -28.48 19.31
N ARG A 62 1.24 -28.78 18.50
CA ARG A 62 2.29 -27.85 18.08
C ARG A 62 1.79 -26.71 17.18
N MET A 63 0.87 -27.02 16.26
CA MET A 63 0.25 -26.01 15.39
C MET A 63 -0.60 -25.04 16.21
N ARG A 64 -1.19 -25.55 17.30
CA ARG A 64 -2.13 -24.82 18.14
C ARG A 64 -1.44 -23.90 19.14
N THR A 65 -0.31 -24.33 19.71
CA THR A 65 0.55 -23.43 20.52
C THR A 65 1.13 -22.33 19.66
N TRP A 66 1.63 -22.67 18.47
CA TRP A 66 2.13 -21.69 17.51
C TRP A 66 1.05 -20.70 17.07
N ALA A 67 -0.14 -21.18 16.73
CA ALA A 67 -1.26 -20.33 16.36
C ALA A 67 -1.74 -19.47 17.54
N GLY A 68 -1.82 -20.00 18.75
CA GLY A 68 -2.22 -19.23 19.93
C GLY A 68 -1.25 -18.09 20.25
N GLU A 69 0.05 -18.30 20.08
CA GLU A 69 1.07 -17.29 20.35
C GLU A 69 1.21 -16.26 19.21
N ASN A 70 1.06 -16.71 17.96
CA ASN A 70 1.26 -15.86 16.79
C ASN A 70 -0.03 -15.23 16.24
N ILE A 71 -1.23 -15.68 16.64
CA ILE A 71 -2.48 -15.16 16.05
C ILE A 71 -2.67 -13.67 16.28
N MET A 72 -2.31 -13.14 17.45
CA MET A 72 -2.42 -11.71 17.74
C MET A 72 -1.50 -10.89 16.82
N TRP A 73 -0.27 -11.37 16.60
CA TRP A 73 0.68 -10.73 15.68
C TRP A 73 0.25 -10.85 14.22
N ILE A 74 -0.27 -12.01 13.79
CA ILE A 74 -0.83 -12.19 12.45
C ILE A 74 -2.02 -11.28 12.24
N PHE A 75 -2.91 -11.14 13.23
CA PHE A 75 -4.08 -10.28 13.16
C PHE A 75 -3.71 -8.79 13.07
N ILE A 76 -2.75 -8.34 13.88
CA ILE A 76 -2.22 -6.97 13.82
C ILE A 76 -1.50 -6.72 12.49
N ALA A 77 -0.67 -7.65 12.03
CA ALA A 77 0.00 -7.54 10.73
C ALA A 77 -1.02 -7.46 9.58
N CYS A 78 -2.08 -8.28 9.62
CA CYS A 78 -3.17 -8.23 8.65
C CYS A 78 -3.91 -6.89 8.69
N ALA A 79 -4.18 -6.35 9.88
CA ALA A 79 -4.85 -5.06 10.04
C ALA A 79 -3.98 -3.91 9.52
N VAL A 80 -2.68 -3.90 9.81
CA VAL A 80 -1.75 -2.85 9.36
C VAL A 80 -1.54 -2.91 7.85
N VAL A 81 -1.28 -4.10 7.29
CA VAL A 81 -1.10 -4.26 5.84
C VAL A 81 -2.41 -4.03 5.08
N GLY A 82 -3.55 -4.44 5.65
CA GLY A 82 -4.88 -4.12 5.12
C GLY A 82 -5.17 -2.62 5.11
N ALA A 83 -4.89 -1.93 6.22
CA ALA A 83 -5.02 -0.48 6.31
C ALA A 83 -4.09 0.25 5.33
N ALA A 84 -2.82 -0.16 5.24
CA ALA A 84 -1.87 0.41 4.30
C ALA A 84 -2.27 0.17 2.83
N SER A 85 -2.78 -1.01 2.51
CA SER A 85 -3.26 -1.34 1.16
C SER A 85 -4.53 -0.56 0.80
N GLY A 86 -5.45 -0.37 1.76
CA GLY A 86 -6.64 0.46 1.59
C GLY A 86 -6.29 1.94 1.42
N LEU A 87 -5.34 2.46 2.20
CA LEU A 87 -4.80 3.81 2.03
C LEU A 87 -4.08 3.96 0.68
N PHE A 88 -3.30 2.99 0.25
CA PHE A 88 -2.61 3.03 -1.05
C PHE A 88 -3.59 3.05 -2.22
N GLN A 89 -4.63 2.22 -2.17
CA GLN A 89 -5.74 2.25 -3.13
C GLN A 89 -6.50 3.58 -3.11
N TRP A 90 -6.70 4.15 -1.92
CA TRP A 90 -7.31 5.46 -1.74
C TRP A 90 -6.44 6.57 -2.36
N PHE A 91 -5.13 6.58 -2.09
CA PHE A 91 -4.18 7.53 -2.67
C PHE A 91 -4.02 7.42 -4.19
N ILE A 92 -4.15 6.23 -4.78
CA ILE A 92 -4.15 6.07 -6.25
C ILE A 92 -5.48 6.53 -6.87
N ASN A 93 -6.61 6.36 -6.16
CA ASN A 93 -7.91 6.89 -6.61
C ASN A 93 -8.08 8.39 -6.29
N PHE A 94 -7.24 8.97 -5.44
CA PHE A 94 -7.03 10.41 -5.35
C PHE A 94 -6.24 10.84 -6.57
N ASP A 95 -6.97 11.13 -7.65
CA ASP A 95 -6.47 12.01 -8.70
C ASP A 95 -6.13 13.34 -8.05
N PHE A 96 -4.86 13.71 -8.03
CA PHE A 96 -4.41 14.97 -7.45
C PHE A 96 -4.83 16.19 -8.29
N GLY A 97 -5.54 16.00 -9.40
CA GLY A 97 -6.23 17.09 -10.09
C GLY A 97 -5.29 18.17 -10.63
N PHE A 98 -4.05 17.77 -10.92
CA PHE A 98 -3.06 18.51 -11.69
C PHE A 98 -2.48 17.57 -12.75
#